data_AF-N0GSU3-F1
#
_entry.id   AF-N0GSU3-F1
#
_cell.length_a   1.000
_cell.length_b   1.000
_cell.length_c   1.000
_cell.angle_alpha   90.00
_cell.angle_beta   90.00
_cell.angle_gamma   90.00
#
_symmetry.space_group_name_H-M   'P 1'
#
loop_
_entity.id
_entity.type
_entity.pdbx_description
1 polymer ?
#
loop_
_entity_poly.entity_id
_entity_poly.type
_entity_poly.pdbx_seq_one_letter_code
_entity_poly.pdbx_strand_id
1 'polypeptide(L)'
;VASLDKVREKQVSQVPSETDTELNKSIQTVNKDVFHLSQREIENHQANLQHLCRICGGSFKSDAHKGSYPVHGPVDDDTQALLRKKEKKATSWPDLLSKVFKIDVRGDIDTIYPTNFCHNCRNVIQRKFSNSPSEVYFPMKSTMEWLPHSPSCDICATSFCGVKRKKRFLNPQLSKKPRIVTRCARKIMQVRNVKQVNKKSVMRKIANCNKIHLSTKILAVDYPVDFVKSISCQVCDHILADPVETTCKHLFCRACILKCIKVMGSYCPACYYPCFPTDLVSPVKSFLNILNSLTLRCPIKDCQEEVILGKYSHHFSSHKEAKDKESYVYINKGGRPRQHLLSLTRRAQKHRLRELKFQVKAFAEKEEGGDVKSVCLTLFLLALRAGNEHRQADELEAIMQGKGSGLPPAVCLAIRVNTFLSCSQYHKMYRTVKAITGRQIFQPLHALRTAEKSLLPGYHPFEWKPPLKNVSSSTD
;
A
#
# COMPACT_ATOMS: atom_id res chain seq x y z
N VAL A 1 -59.28 -31.40 33.99
CA VAL A 1 -59.14 -30.49 35.14
C VAL A 1 -57.73 -29.93 35.06
N ALA A 2 -57.53 -28.88 34.25
CA ALA A 2 -57.46 -27.46 34.68
C ALA A 2 -56.19 -27.22 35.54
N SER A 3 -55.28 -26.26 35.30
CA SER A 3 -55.31 -24.94 34.66
C SER A 3 -53.84 -24.61 34.27
N LEU A 4 -53.45 -24.02 33.13
CA LEU A 4 -53.72 -22.67 32.56
C LEU A 4 -53.32 -21.50 33.48
N ASP A 5 -52.24 -20.82 33.09
CA ASP A 5 -51.95 -19.37 33.15
C ASP A 5 -50.55 -19.18 32.53
N LYS A 6 -50.26 -18.60 31.36
CA LYS A 6 -50.80 -17.51 30.52
C LYS A 6 -50.74 -16.12 31.17
N VAL A 7 -50.32 -15.16 30.33
CA VAL A 7 -50.44 -13.70 30.48
C VAL A 7 -49.21 -13.07 31.20
N ARG A 8 -48.49 -12.08 30.66
CA ARG A 8 -49.00 -10.83 30.08
C ARG A 8 -47.96 -10.11 29.21
N GLU A 9 -48.28 -9.95 27.93
CA GLU A 9 -47.91 -8.75 27.16
C GLU A 9 -48.51 -7.51 27.86
N LYS A 10 -47.73 -6.44 27.97
CA LYS A 10 -48.24 -5.10 28.26
C LYS A 10 -47.88 -4.17 27.11
N GLN A 11 -48.86 -3.92 26.25
CA GLN A 11 -49.09 -2.62 25.61
C GLN A 11 -49.61 -1.63 26.65
N VAL A 12 -49.08 -0.41 26.66
CA VAL A 12 -49.69 0.86 27.15
C VAL A 12 -48.96 1.96 26.36
N SER A 13 -49.44 2.33 25.17
CA SER A 13 -50.38 3.43 24.87
C SER A 13 -49.74 4.83 24.86
N GLN A 14 -49.79 5.42 23.66
CA GLN A 14 -49.57 6.83 23.34
C GLN A 14 -50.43 7.78 24.19
N VAL A 15 -49.86 8.90 24.60
CA VAL A 15 -50.47 10.24 24.55
C VAL A 15 -49.35 11.22 24.14
N PRO A 16 -49.63 12.24 23.29
CA PRO A 16 -48.65 12.87 22.41
C PRO A 16 -48.03 14.11 23.04
N SER A 17 -46.80 14.43 22.65
CA SER A 17 -46.26 15.78 22.85
C SER A 17 -45.79 16.30 21.49
N GLU A 18 -46.53 17.28 21.01
CA GLU A 18 -46.30 18.09 19.81
C GLU A 18 -44.96 18.81 19.94
N THR A 19 -44.02 18.60 18.99
CA THR A 19 -43.02 19.62 18.59
C THR A 19 -42.12 19.27 17.38
N ASP A 20 -42.36 18.18 16.63
CA ASP A 20 -41.44 17.80 15.54
C ASP A 20 -42.08 17.72 14.13
N THR A 21 -43.21 18.39 13.90
CA THR A 21 -43.87 18.43 12.58
C THR A 21 -43.79 19.79 11.86
N GLU A 22 -43.15 20.81 12.45
CA GLU A 22 -42.94 22.11 11.80
C GLU A 22 -41.58 22.28 11.11
N LEU A 23 -40.54 21.49 11.46
CA LEU A 23 -39.22 21.65 10.82
C LEU A 23 -39.13 21.01 9.42
N ASN A 24 -39.93 19.97 9.12
CA ASN A 24 -39.91 19.27 7.84
C ASN A 24 -40.87 19.84 6.78
N LYS A 25 -41.64 20.88 7.11
CA LYS A 25 -42.38 21.68 6.11
C LYS A 25 -41.69 22.99 5.73
N SER A 26 -40.69 23.44 6.51
CA SER A 26 -39.91 24.65 6.21
C SER A 26 -38.67 24.42 5.32
N ILE A 27 -38.28 23.17 5.06
CA ILE A 27 -37.16 22.84 4.14
C ILE A 27 -37.66 22.62 2.69
N GLN A 28 -38.96 22.40 2.48
CA GLN A 28 -39.54 22.18 1.14
C GLN A 28 -40.23 23.39 0.52
N THR A 29 -40.14 24.59 1.12
CA THR A 29 -40.85 25.78 0.62
C THR A 29 -40.03 27.08 0.53
N VAL A 30 -38.70 27.07 0.74
CA VAL A 30 -37.88 28.31 0.73
C VAL A 30 -36.79 28.38 -0.36
N ASN A 31 -36.57 27.35 -1.18
CA ASN A 31 -35.66 27.45 -2.34
C ASN A 31 -36.35 27.18 -3.67
N LYS A 32 -37.51 27.84 -3.89
CA LYS A 32 -38.16 27.89 -5.20
C LYS A 32 -37.92 29.20 -5.96
N ASP A 33 -37.21 30.16 -5.39
CA ASP A 33 -36.92 31.46 -6.02
C ASP A 33 -35.47 31.94 -5.77
N VAL A 34 -34.48 31.15 -6.18
CA VAL A 34 -33.11 31.66 -6.39
C VAL A 34 -32.70 31.35 -7.81
N PHE A 35 -32.94 32.35 -8.65
CA PHE A 35 -32.42 32.63 -9.98
C PHE A 35 -31.61 31.52 -10.66
N HIS A 36 -32.05 31.18 -11.88
CA HIS A 36 -31.29 30.50 -12.91
C HIS A 36 -29.89 31.14 -13.05
N LEU A 37 -28.92 30.74 -12.21
CA LEU A 37 -27.53 31.15 -12.34
C LEU A 37 -27.09 30.66 -13.71
N SER A 38 -26.57 31.58 -14.53
CA SER A 38 -26.09 31.17 -15.84
C SER A 38 -24.95 30.19 -15.60
N GLN A 39 -24.92 29.10 -16.38
CA GLN A 39 -23.82 28.13 -16.35
C GLN A 39 -22.44 28.83 -16.38
N ARG A 40 -22.37 29.97 -17.08
CA ARG A 40 -21.22 30.86 -17.18
C ARG A 40 -20.80 31.51 -15.86
N GLU A 41 -21.72 31.87 -14.97
CA GLU A 41 -21.39 32.45 -13.65
C GLU A 41 -20.81 31.41 -12.69
N ILE A 42 -21.32 30.18 -12.73
CA ILE A 42 -20.77 29.07 -11.96
C ILE A 42 -19.37 28.69 -12.48
N GLU A 43 -19.19 28.67 -13.80
CA GLU A 43 -17.87 28.45 -14.44
C GLU A 43 -16.88 29.57 -14.08
N ASN A 44 -17.31 30.83 -14.07
CA ASN A 44 -16.47 31.95 -13.65
C ASN A 44 -16.10 31.89 -12.16
N HIS A 45 -17.04 31.49 -11.30
CA HIS A 45 -16.77 31.27 -9.88
C HIS A 45 -15.74 30.15 -9.69
N GLN A 46 -15.91 29.03 -10.38
CA GLN A 46 -14.96 27.92 -10.34
C GLN A 46 -13.57 28.33 -10.86
N ALA A 47 -13.50 29.14 -11.92
CA ALA A 47 -12.24 29.68 -12.43
C ALA A 47 -11.56 30.60 -11.41
N ASN A 48 -12.33 31.41 -10.67
CA ASN A 48 -11.79 32.26 -9.60
C ASN A 48 -11.29 31.43 -8.40
N LEU A 49 -11.99 30.34 -8.04
CA LEU A 49 -11.55 29.42 -6.97
C LEU A 49 -10.20 28.76 -7.28
N GLN A 50 -9.92 28.43 -8.54
CA GLN A 50 -8.62 27.86 -8.95
C GLN A 50 -7.44 28.80 -8.67
N HIS A 51 -7.71 30.10 -8.53
CA HIS A 51 -6.71 31.12 -8.25
C HIS A 51 -6.52 31.40 -6.75
N LEU A 52 -7.19 30.66 -5.86
CA LEU A 52 -7.15 30.88 -4.42
C LEU A 52 -6.57 29.67 -3.67
N CYS A 53 -5.90 29.94 -2.55
CA CYS A 53 -5.40 28.90 -1.67
C CYS A 53 -6.50 28.38 -0.73
N ARG A 54 -6.76 27.06 -0.73
CA ARG A 54 -7.73 26.40 0.15
C ARG A 54 -7.50 26.66 1.65
N ILE A 55 -6.24 26.82 2.05
CA ILE A 55 -5.82 26.89 3.46
C ILE A 55 -5.82 28.34 3.96
N CYS A 56 -5.37 29.30 3.15
CA CYS A 56 -5.17 30.69 3.59
C CYS A 56 -5.92 31.75 2.78
N GLY A 57 -6.65 31.38 1.73
CA GLY A 57 -7.39 32.33 0.89
C GLY A 57 -6.55 33.22 -0.02
N GLY A 58 -5.22 33.15 0.07
CA GLY A 58 -4.33 33.98 -0.73
C GLY A 58 -4.46 33.68 -2.22
N SER A 59 -4.47 34.74 -3.05
CA SER A 59 -4.54 34.60 -4.50
C SER A 59 -3.19 34.24 -5.13
N PHE A 60 -3.20 33.39 -6.14
CA PHE A 60 -2.02 33.04 -6.94
C PHE A 60 -1.68 34.09 -8.02
N LYS A 61 -2.51 35.13 -8.21
CA LYS A 61 -2.43 36.09 -9.34
C LYS A 61 -1.17 36.98 -9.38
N SER A 62 -0.30 36.94 -8.38
CA SER A 62 0.85 37.86 -8.29
C SER A 62 2.18 37.29 -8.81
N ASP A 63 2.35 35.98 -8.96
CA ASP A 63 3.66 35.41 -9.28
C ASP A 63 3.55 34.10 -10.08
N ALA A 64 3.96 34.14 -11.35
CA ALA A 64 4.01 32.98 -12.24
C ALA A 64 5.00 31.86 -11.81
N HIS A 65 5.71 32.04 -10.69
CA HIS A 65 6.75 31.12 -10.21
C HIS A 65 6.58 30.64 -8.75
N LYS A 66 5.42 30.84 -8.11
CA LYS A 66 5.13 30.24 -6.79
C LYS A 66 4.24 29.01 -6.95
N GLY A 67 4.83 27.83 -6.73
CA GLY A 67 4.18 26.53 -6.89
C GLY A 67 2.83 26.43 -6.15
N SER A 68 1.79 26.08 -6.89
CA SER A 68 0.53 25.58 -6.35
C SER A 68 0.66 24.06 -6.15
N TYR A 69 0.13 23.58 -5.02
CA TYR A 69 0.16 22.16 -4.68
C TYR A 69 -1.28 21.64 -4.58
N PRO A 70 -1.57 20.45 -5.12
CA PRO A 70 -2.92 19.90 -5.08
C PRO A 70 -3.29 19.50 -3.64
N VAL A 71 -4.49 19.86 -3.22
CA VAL A 71 -5.04 19.50 -1.90
C VAL A 71 -5.24 17.99 -1.78
N HIS A 72 -5.50 17.33 -2.92
CA HIS A 72 -5.71 15.88 -3.03
C HIS A 72 -4.58 15.22 -3.83
N GLY A 73 -4.06 14.10 -3.33
CA GLY A 73 -3.03 13.30 -4.02
C GLY A 73 -1.91 12.83 -3.10
N PRO A 74 -0.95 12.07 -3.64
CA PRO A 74 0.27 11.71 -2.92
C PRO A 74 1.07 12.96 -2.58
N VAL A 75 1.75 12.92 -1.44
CA VAL A 75 2.68 13.98 -1.06
C VAL A 75 3.83 14.04 -2.08
N ASP A 76 4.33 15.24 -2.38
CA ASP A 76 5.48 15.43 -3.28
C ASP A 76 6.76 14.74 -2.76
N ASP A 77 7.67 14.38 -3.66
CA ASP A 77 8.86 13.57 -3.37
C ASP A 77 9.72 14.14 -2.23
N ASP A 78 9.87 15.47 -2.16
CA ASP A 78 10.64 16.16 -1.11
C ASP A 78 10.03 15.92 0.27
N THR A 79 8.71 16.12 0.38
CA THR A 79 7.99 15.97 1.64
C THR A 79 7.80 14.49 1.99
N GLN A 80 7.70 13.60 0.99
CA GLN A 80 7.69 12.15 1.19
C GLN A 80 9.03 11.64 1.73
N ALA A 81 10.17 12.16 1.23
CA ALA A 81 11.50 11.86 1.75
C ALA A 81 11.66 12.31 3.21
N LEU A 82 11.11 13.48 3.58
CA LEU A 82 11.09 13.96 4.97
C LEU A 82 10.25 13.05 5.89
N LEU A 83 9.12 12.51 5.41
CA LEU A 83 8.27 11.59 6.17
C LEU A 83 8.90 10.20 6.33
N ARG A 84 9.60 9.71 5.29
CA ARG A 84 10.36 8.44 5.31
C ARG A 84 11.46 8.47 6.39
N LYS A 85 12.19 9.58 6.52
CA LYS A 85 13.23 9.76 7.55
C LYS A 85 12.70 9.70 9.00
N LYS A 86 11.39 9.87 9.22
CA LYS A 86 10.77 9.88 10.55
C LYS A 86 9.77 8.74 10.80
N GLU A 87 9.78 7.70 9.97
CA GLU A 87 8.91 6.50 10.09
C GLU A 87 7.40 6.81 10.19
N LYS A 88 6.93 7.92 9.60
CA LYS A 88 5.51 8.30 9.67
C LYS A 88 4.70 7.69 8.52
N LYS A 89 3.52 7.13 8.85
CA LYS A 89 2.59 6.46 7.93
C LYS A 89 1.79 7.37 6.97
N ALA A 90 1.97 8.70 7.01
CA ALA A 90 1.18 9.59 6.16
C ALA A 90 1.70 9.55 4.73
N THR A 91 0.86 9.13 3.78
CA THR A 91 1.20 9.00 2.35
C THR A 91 0.47 10.00 1.46
N SER A 92 -0.49 10.77 2.01
CA SER A 92 -1.37 11.67 1.26
C SER A 92 -1.42 13.09 1.84
N TRP A 93 -1.67 14.09 0.98
CA TRP A 93 -1.89 15.48 1.39
C TRP A 93 -3.08 15.65 2.35
N PRO A 94 -4.25 15.01 2.13
CA PRO A 94 -5.37 15.10 3.07
C PRO A 94 -5.01 14.71 4.52
N ASP A 95 -4.20 13.66 4.70
CA ASP A 95 -3.75 13.24 6.03
C ASP A 95 -2.84 14.27 6.69
N LEU A 96 -2.01 14.96 5.92
CA LEU A 96 -1.13 16.02 6.42
C LEU A 96 -1.89 17.30 6.75
N LEU A 97 -2.85 17.68 5.91
CA LEU A 97 -3.68 18.87 6.13
C LEU A 97 -4.57 18.73 7.35
N SER A 98 -5.17 17.55 7.55
CA SER A 98 -5.92 17.24 8.76
C SER A 98 -5.03 17.27 10.02
N LYS A 99 -3.80 16.74 9.95
CA LYS A 99 -2.88 16.72 11.10
C LYS A 99 -2.27 18.09 11.43
N VAL A 100 -1.96 18.92 10.43
CA VAL A 100 -1.25 20.19 10.61
C VAL A 100 -2.21 21.36 10.80
N PHE A 101 -3.32 21.38 10.05
CA PHE A 101 -4.27 22.50 10.03
C PHE A 101 -5.66 22.16 10.57
N LYS A 102 -5.94 20.88 10.91
CA LYS A 102 -7.27 20.39 11.29
C LYS A 102 -8.36 20.67 10.23
N ILE A 103 -7.95 20.73 8.97
CA ILE A 103 -8.86 20.90 7.84
C ILE A 103 -9.09 19.50 7.26
N ASP A 104 -10.35 19.03 7.27
CA ASP A 104 -10.74 17.86 6.50
C ASP A 104 -11.11 18.29 5.08
N VAL A 105 -10.34 17.81 4.12
CA VAL A 105 -10.51 18.11 2.70
C VAL A 105 -11.18 16.96 1.96
N ARG A 106 -11.39 15.79 2.59
CA ARG A 106 -11.85 14.56 1.91
C ARG A 106 -13.28 14.65 1.35
N GLY A 107 -14.05 15.64 1.81
CA GLY A 107 -15.40 15.96 1.33
C GLY A 107 -15.51 17.26 0.52
N ASP A 108 -14.38 17.88 0.14
CA ASP A 108 -14.40 19.13 -0.63
C ASP A 108 -15.01 18.90 -2.02
N ILE A 109 -15.96 19.76 -2.40
CA ILE A 109 -16.60 19.81 -3.71
C ILE A 109 -15.96 20.95 -4.53
N ASP A 110 -15.48 20.66 -5.74
CA ASP A 110 -14.74 21.59 -6.63
C ASP A 110 -15.51 22.87 -7.02
N THR A 111 -16.82 22.92 -6.76
CA THR A 111 -17.69 24.08 -7.02
C THR A 111 -17.77 25.05 -5.85
N ILE A 112 -17.26 24.66 -4.67
CA ILE A 112 -17.31 25.43 -3.42
C ILE A 112 -15.90 25.71 -2.92
N TYR A 113 -14.97 24.76 -3.07
CA TYR A 113 -13.64 24.82 -2.47
C TYR A 113 -12.52 24.91 -3.52
N PRO A 114 -11.44 25.66 -3.26
CA PRO A 114 -10.24 25.64 -4.10
C PRO A 114 -9.56 24.27 -4.08
N THR A 115 -9.09 23.83 -5.25
CA THR A 115 -8.42 22.53 -5.43
C THR A 115 -6.92 22.55 -5.09
N ASN A 116 -6.35 23.73 -4.85
CA ASN A 116 -4.92 23.93 -4.64
C ASN A 116 -4.62 24.76 -3.38
N PHE A 117 -3.42 24.57 -2.82
CA PHE A 117 -2.89 25.40 -1.74
C PHE A 117 -1.50 25.98 -2.11
N CYS A 118 -1.10 27.05 -1.42
CA CYS A 118 0.08 27.82 -1.77
C CYS A 118 1.38 27.28 -1.17
N HIS A 119 2.51 27.65 -1.79
CA HIS A 119 3.86 27.33 -1.32
C HIS A 119 4.13 27.74 0.14
N ASN A 120 3.57 28.86 0.61
CA ASN A 120 3.72 29.27 2.01
C ASN A 120 3.06 28.27 2.97
N CYS A 121 1.89 27.73 2.61
CA CYS A 121 1.24 26.70 3.40
C CYS A 121 2.02 25.37 3.34
N ARG A 122 2.62 25.01 2.19
CA ARG A 122 3.56 23.87 2.10
C ARG A 122 4.76 24.04 3.02
N ASN A 123 5.38 25.22 3.04
CA ASN A 123 6.51 25.50 3.91
C ASN A 123 6.15 25.36 5.40
N VAL A 124 4.93 25.75 5.79
CA VAL A 124 4.47 25.54 7.17
C VAL A 124 4.37 24.05 7.50
N ILE A 125 3.83 23.24 6.59
CA ILE A 125 3.78 21.77 6.74
C ILE A 125 5.20 21.25 6.93
N GLN A 126 6.11 21.57 6.01
CA GLN A 126 7.50 21.09 6.06
C GLN A 126 8.23 21.53 7.34
N ARG A 127 8.13 22.81 7.73
CA ARG A 127 8.79 23.34 8.94
C ARG A 127 8.24 22.75 10.24
N LYS A 128 6.94 22.44 10.31
CA LYS A 128 6.34 21.70 11.45
C LYS A 128 6.91 20.29 11.59
N PHE A 129 7.43 19.69 10.51
CA PHE A 129 8.10 18.39 10.56
C PHE A 129 9.63 18.46 10.70
N SER A 130 10.24 19.64 10.50
CA SER A 130 11.71 19.83 10.48
C SER A 130 12.35 20.34 11.79
N ASN A 131 11.64 20.49 12.91
CA ASN A 131 12.20 20.87 14.23
C ASN A 131 13.08 22.15 14.27
N SER A 132 12.74 23.22 13.54
CA SER A 132 13.34 24.55 13.78
C SER A 132 12.48 25.36 14.76
N PRO A 133 13.00 25.83 15.91
CA PRO A 133 12.22 26.65 16.83
C PRO A 133 12.18 28.08 16.30
N SER A 134 11.08 28.45 15.65
CA SER A 134 10.79 29.84 15.30
C SER A 134 9.28 30.01 15.30
N GLU A 135 8.75 30.84 16.19
CA GLU A 135 7.37 31.29 16.14
C GLU A 135 7.17 32.05 14.85
N VAL A 136 6.43 31.46 13.90
CA VAL A 136 6.00 32.17 12.70
C VAL A 136 4.55 32.58 12.92
N TYR A 137 4.36 33.89 13.00
CA TYR A 137 3.09 34.59 12.96
C TYR A 137 2.20 34.06 11.83
N PHE A 138 1.09 33.41 12.19
CA PHE A 138 0.00 33.05 11.29
C PHE A 138 -0.92 34.28 11.15
N PRO A 139 -1.17 34.81 9.93
CA PRO A 139 -2.02 36.00 9.80
C PRO A 139 -3.51 35.77 10.07
N MET A 140 -3.99 34.55 10.34
CA MET A 140 -5.41 34.34 10.67
C MET A 140 -5.64 33.19 11.65
N LYS A 141 -6.48 33.47 12.65
CA LYS A 141 -6.95 32.54 13.69
C LYS A 141 -8.26 31.82 13.34
N SER A 142 -8.82 32.02 12.16
CA SER A 142 -10.08 31.40 11.73
C SER A 142 -9.90 30.60 10.44
N THR A 143 -10.41 29.36 10.43
CA THR A 143 -10.56 28.55 9.21
C THR A 143 -11.36 29.36 8.21
N MET A 144 -10.85 29.52 6.99
CA MET A 144 -11.57 30.24 5.95
C MET A 144 -12.85 29.46 5.57
N GLU A 145 -14.00 30.10 5.73
CA GLU A 145 -15.30 29.54 5.35
C GLU A 145 -15.53 29.75 3.86
N TRP A 146 -15.79 28.65 3.14
CA TRP A 146 -16.08 28.67 1.71
C TRP A 146 -17.58 28.40 1.51
N LEU A 147 -18.24 29.28 0.77
CA LEU A 147 -19.67 29.21 0.50
C LEU A 147 -19.92 28.95 -0.99
N PRO A 148 -20.99 28.22 -1.35
CA PRO A 148 -21.39 28.06 -2.74
C PRO A 148 -21.71 29.41 -3.37
N HIS A 149 -21.53 29.51 -4.69
CA HIS A 149 -21.80 30.76 -5.42
C HIS A 149 -23.23 31.26 -5.19
N SER A 150 -23.34 32.48 -4.65
CA SER A 150 -24.58 33.23 -4.49
C SER A 150 -24.51 34.55 -5.28
N PRO A 151 -25.64 35.24 -5.54
CA PRO A 151 -25.65 36.55 -6.21
C PRO A 151 -24.84 37.65 -5.50
N SER A 152 -24.46 37.41 -4.24
CA SER A 152 -23.66 38.28 -3.37
C SER A 152 -22.27 37.66 -3.06
N CYS A 153 -21.75 36.79 -3.92
CA CYS A 153 -20.49 36.10 -3.71
C CYS A 153 -19.28 37.06 -3.72
N ASP A 154 -18.59 37.20 -2.59
CA ASP A 154 -17.40 38.06 -2.42
C ASP A 154 -16.24 37.72 -3.38
N ILE A 155 -16.14 36.44 -3.76
CA ILE A 155 -15.13 35.93 -4.71
C ILE A 155 -15.43 36.43 -6.14
N CYS A 156 -16.70 36.64 -6.48
CA CYS A 156 -17.15 37.11 -7.80
C CYS A 156 -17.46 38.63 -7.82
N ALA A 157 -17.70 39.26 -6.67
CA ALA A 157 -18.02 40.68 -6.54
C ALA A 157 -16.87 41.58 -7.03
N THR A 158 -15.62 41.15 -6.84
CA THR A 158 -14.43 41.90 -7.28
C THR A 158 -14.29 42.02 -8.81
N SER A 159 -15.00 41.19 -9.58
CA SER A 159 -15.00 41.24 -11.06
C SER A 159 -15.96 42.27 -11.67
N PHE A 160 -16.86 42.88 -10.91
CA PHE A 160 -18.00 43.66 -11.44
C PHE A 160 -18.12 45.12 -10.96
N CYS A 161 -17.05 45.77 -10.51
CA CYS A 161 -17.09 47.22 -10.30
C CYS A 161 -16.87 47.99 -11.62
N GLY A 162 -17.96 48.15 -12.38
CA GLY A 162 -18.02 49.05 -13.54
C GLY A 162 -17.91 50.51 -13.11
N VAL A 163 -16.82 51.17 -13.49
CA VAL A 163 -16.72 52.64 -13.46
C VAL A 163 -17.65 53.20 -14.52
N LYS A 164 -18.87 53.63 -14.12
CA LYS A 164 -19.72 54.50 -14.94
C LYS A 164 -19.50 55.95 -14.54
N ARG A 165 -19.00 56.79 -15.45
CA ARG A 165 -19.32 58.23 -15.47
C ARG A 165 -19.63 58.75 -16.88
N LYS A 166 -20.85 59.27 -16.97
CA LYS A 166 -21.46 60.33 -17.81
C LYS A 166 -21.40 60.28 -19.35
N LYS A 167 -22.61 60.24 -19.94
CA LYS A 167 -22.94 60.61 -21.33
C LYS A 167 -22.84 62.13 -21.54
N ARG A 168 -22.40 62.55 -22.74
CA ARG A 168 -23.03 63.65 -23.50
C ARG A 168 -22.89 63.39 -25.02
N PHE A 169 -23.96 63.71 -25.73
CA PHE A 169 -24.26 63.36 -27.14
C PHE A 169 -23.51 64.22 -28.17
N LEU A 170 -23.19 63.64 -29.33
CA LEU A 170 -23.68 64.04 -30.68
C LEU A 170 -22.93 63.28 -31.79
N ASN A 171 -23.71 62.65 -32.67
CA ASN A 171 -23.33 62.13 -34.00
C ASN A 171 -23.41 63.32 -35.01
N PRO A 172 -23.09 63.23 -36.34
CA PRO A 172 -22.56 62.11 -37.15
C PRO A 172 -21.56 62.52 -38.29
N GLN A 173 -21.19 61.52 -39.12
CA GLN A 173 -20.69 61.59 -40.51
C GLN A 173 -19.24 62.03 -40.80
N LEU A 174 -18.47 61.14 -41.48
CA LEU A 174 -18.18 61.26 -42.94
C LEU A 174 -17.13 60.23 -43.41
N SER A 175 -17.59 59.37 -44.33
CA SER A 175 -16.90 58.87 -45.54
C SER A 175 -15.39 58.56 -45.54
N LYS A 176 -15.03 57.30 -45.84
CA LYS A 176 -14.46 56.85 -47.14
C LYS A 176 -14.14 55.34 -47.11
N LYS A 177 -14.66 54.60 -48.09
CA LYS A 177 -14.30 53.20 -48.47
C LYS A 177 -13.02 53.21 -49.36
N PRO A 178 -12.55 52.07 -49.91
CA PRO A 178 -11.88 50.94 -49.27
C PRO A 178 -10.55 50.58 -49.99
N ARG A 179 -9.75 49.63 -49.48
CA ARG A 179 -8.89 48.81 -50.36
C ARG A 179 -8.77 47.38 -49.84
N ILE A 180 -9.09 46.48 -50.75
CA ILE A 180 -9.18 45.02 -50.61
C ILE A 180 -7.81 44.42 -50.92
N VAL A 181 -7.30 43.55 -50.04
CA VAL A 181 -6.54 42.35 -50.43
C VAL A 181 -6.97 41.20 -49.52
N THR A 182 -7.73 40.27 -50.12
CA THR A 182 -7.71 38.80 -50.01
C THR A 182 -6.84 38.17 -48.89
N ARG A 183 -7.25 37.15 -48.11
CA ARG A 183 -8.22 36.07 -48.35
C ARG A 183 -8.50 35.29 -47.04
N CYS A 184 -9.77 34.93 -46.87
CA CYS A 184 -10.37 33.78 -46.15
C CYS A 184 -10.03 33.46 -44.68
N ALA A 185 -11.00 33.80 -43.82
CA ALA A 185 -11.71 32.92 -42.88
C ALA A 185 -10.97 31.66 -42.36
N ARG A 186 -10.38 31.75 -41.17
CA ARG A 186 -10.25 30.58 -40.29
C ARG A 186 -11.50 30.48 -39.42
N LYS A 187 -12.36 29.54 -39.82
CA LYS A 187 -13.43 28.98 -39.01
C LYS A 187 -12.95 28.78 -37.57
N ILE A 188 -13.75 29.23 -36.61
CA ILE A 188 -13.72 28.77 -35.24
C ILE A 188 -13.79 27.25 -35.28
N MET A 189 -12.65 26.59 -35.08
CA MET A 189 -12.64 25.16 -34.82
C MET A 189 -13.31 24.97 -33.48
N GLN A 190 -14.57 24.52 -33.51
CA GLN A 190 -15.07 23.55 -32.55
C GLN A 190 -13.91 22.63 -32.18
N VAL A 191 -13.48 22.70 -30.92
CA VAL A 191 -12.62 21.67 -30.34
C VAL A 191 -13.49 20.42 -30.26
N ARG A 192 -13.53 19.67 -31.36
CA ARG A 192 -13.99 18.29 -31.37
C ARG A 192 -13.20 17.56 -30.30
N ASN A 193 -13.91 16.79 -29.48
CA ASN A 193 -13.40 15.76 -28.58
C ASN A 193 -12.50 14.76 -29.33
N VAL A 194 -11.26 15.15 -29.61
CA VAL A 194 -10.25 14.31 -30.25
C VAL A 194 -9.08 14.18 -29.28
N LYS A 195 -9.20 13.26 -28.31
CA LYS A 195 -8.08 12.62 -27.58
C LYS A 195 -8.50 11.55 -26.54
N GLN A 196 -9.78 11.19 -26.43
CA GLN A 196 -10.18 10.07 -25.55
C GLN A 196 -9.90 8.68 -26.18
N VAL A 197 -9.93 8.58 -27.51
CA VAL A 197 -9.76 7.30 -28.24
C VAL A 197 -8.34 6.74 -28.12
N ASN A 198 -7.31 7.59 -28.06
CA ASN A 198 -5.91 7.15 -28.01
C ASN A 198 -5.42 6.79 -26.60
N LYS A 199 -6.09 7.26 -25.54
CA LYS A 199 -5.76 6.87 -24.16
C LYS A 199 -6.26 5.46 -23.84
N LYS A 200 -7.48 5.11 -24.25
CA LYS A 200 -8.05 3.76 -24.03
C LYS A 200 -7.25 2.65 -24.72
N SER A 201 -6.69 2.89 -25.90
CA SER A 201 -5.84 1.92 -26.61
C SER A 201 -4.51 1.70 -25.89
N VAL A 202 -3.92 2.75 -25.30
CA VAL A 202 -2.72 2.67 -24.46
C VAL A 202 -3.02 1.90 -23.16
N MET A 203 -4.15 2.16 -22.51
CA MET A 203 -4.57 1.41 -21.31
C MET A 203 -4.76 -0.09 -21.59
N ARG A 204 -5.35 -0.43 -22.73
CA ARG A 204 -5.48 -1.83 -23.16
C ARG A 204 -4.13 -2.52 -23.36
N LYS A 205 -3.15 -1.82 -23.94
CA LYS A 205 -1.77 -2.32 -24.08
C LYS A 205 -1.07 -2.52 -22.74
N ILE A 206 -1.30 -1.64 -21.76
CA ILE A 206 -0.75 -1.76 -20.40
C ILE A 206 -1.34 -2.96 -19.66
N ALA A 207 -2.66 -3.17 -19.75
CA ALA A 207 -3.32 -4.28 -19.08
C ALA A 207 -2.93 -5.65 -19.68
N ASN A 208 -2.80 -5.73 -21.02
CA ASN A 208 -2.52 -6.92 -21.82
C ASN A 208 -3.18 -8.20 -21.25
N CYS A 209 -4.52 -8.23 -21.26
CA CYS A 209 -5.32 -9.31 -20.66
C CYS A 209 -6.13 -10.11 -21.68
N ASN A 210 -5.85 -9.94 -22.98
CA ASN A 210 -6.60 -10.57 -24.08
C ASN A 210 -6.55 -12.12 -24.04
N LYS A 211 -5.57 -12.70 -23.34
CA LYS A 211 -5.44 -14.15 -23.12
C LYS A 211 -5.96 -14.62 -21.75
N ILE A 212 -6.41 -13.71 -20.91
CA ILE A 212 -6.76 -13.96 -19.50
C ILE A 212 -8.25 -13.71 -19.24
N HIS A 213 -8.81 -12.64 -19.81
CA HIS A 213 -10.21 -12.27 -19.60
C HIS A 213 -11.07 -12.61 -20.82
N LEU A 214 -12.35 -12.89 -20.58
CA LEU A 214 -13.33 -13.22 -21.61
C LEU A 214 -13.89 -11.96 -22.26
N SER A 215 -13.90 -11.92 -23.59
CA SER A 215 -14.51 -10.80 -24.31
C SER A 215 -16.03 -10.81 -24.17
N THR A 216 -16.65 -9.63 -24.22
CA THR A 216 -18.11 -9.48 -24.18
C THR A 216 -18.85 -10.09 -25.36
N LYS A 217 -18.14 -10.44 -26.46
CA LYS A 217 -18.70 -11.11 -27.65
C LYS A 217 -19.07 -12.57 -27.44
N ILE A 218 -18.76 -13.11 -26.26
CA ILE A 218 -18.97 -14.51 -25.87
C ILE A 218 -20.33 -14.68 -25.15
N LEU A 219 -21.02 -13.58 -24.82
CA LEU A 219 -22.34 -13.63 -24.19
C LEU A 219 -23.35 -14.34 -25.12
N ALA A 220 -24.08 -15.30 -24.57
CA ALA A 220 -25.07 -16.10 -25.31
C ALA A 220 -26.33 -15.29 -25.68
N VAL A 221 -26.62 -14.28 -24.86
CA VAL A 221 -27.78 -13.40 -24.97
C VAL A 221 -27.34 -12.00 -25.38
N ASP A 222 -28.08 -11.39 -26.31
CA ASP A 222 -27.90 -10.00 -26.71
C ASP A 222 -28.45 -9.06 -25.63
N TYR A 223 -27.58 -8.70 -24.68
CA TYR A 223 -27.93 -7.72 -23.65
C TYR A 223 -27.85 -6.28 -24.18
N PRO A 224 -28.62 -5.34 -23.59
CA PRO A 224 -28.51 -3.92 -23.91
C PRO A 224 -27.08 -3.40 -23.77
N VAL A 225 -26.68 -2.49 -24.67
CA VAL A 225 -25.30 -1.97 -24.75
C VAL A 225 -24.84 -1.37 -23.42
N ASP A 226 -25.74 -0.72 -22.68
CA ASP A 226 -25.40 -0.09 -21.40
C ASP A 226 -25.25 -1.12 -20.27
N PHE A 227 -25.98 -2.24 -20.34
CA PHE A 227 -25.76 -3.37 -19.45
C PHE A 227 -24.39 -4.01 -19.71
N VAL A 228 -24.03 -4.25 -20.98
CA VAL A 228 -22.72 -4.80 -21.34
C VAL A 228 -21.56 -3.90 -20.90
N LYS A 229 -21.74 -2.57 -20.91
CA LYS A 229 -20.76 -1.61 -20.36
C LYS A 229 -20.64 -1.68 -18.83
N SER A 230 -21.71 -2.03 -18.12
CA SER A 230 -21.73 -2.10 -16.65
C SER A 230 -21.00 -3.34 -16.11
N ILE A 231 -21.04 -4.45 -16.87
CA ILE A 231 -20.35 -5.70 -16.54
C ILE A 231 -18.95 -5.81 -17.14
N SER A 232 -18.52 -4.79 -17.90
CA SER A 232 -17.20 -4.75 -18.53
C SER A 232 -16.21 -3.86 -17.78
N CYS A 233 -14.95 -4.27 -17.82
CA CYS A 233 -13.86 -3.52 -17.21
C CYS A 233 -13.58 -2.24 -18.00
N GLN A 234 -13.55 -1.09 -17.33
CA GLN A 234 -13.31 0.21 -17.96
C GLN A 234 -11.88 0.39 -18.55
N VAL A 235 -10.98 -0.57 -18.29
CA VAL A 235 -9.62 -0.61 -18.86
C VAL A 235 -9.51 -1.55 -20.05
N CYS A 236 -10.07 -2.76 -19.94
CA CYS A 236 -9.87 -3.80 -20.96
C CYS A 236 -11.10 -4.13 -21.81
N ASP A 237 -12.26 -3.55 -21.52
CA ASP A 237 -13.54 -3.79 -22.21
C ASP A 237 -13.98 -5.28 -22.22
N HIS A 238 -13.34 -6.12 -21.40
CA HIS A 238 -13.69 -7.52 -21.20
C HIS A 238 -14.66 -7.67 -20.04
N ILE A 239 -15.36 -8.81 -19.98
CA ILE A 239 -16.18 -9.19 -18.83
C ILE A 239 -15.30 -9.14 -17.56
N LEU A 240 -15.80 -8.52 -16.50
CA LEU A 240 -15.05 -8.33 -15.28
C LEU A 240 -14.59 -9.68 -14.68
N ALA A 241 -13.28 -9.81 -14.49
CA ALA A 241 -12.64 -10.94 -13.83
C ALA A 241 -12.05 -10.47 -12.50
N ASP A 242 -12.53 -11.04 -11.39
CA ASP A 242 -12.30 -10.53 -10.02
C ASP A 242 -12.59 -9.02 -9.94
N PRO A 243 -13.88 -8.63 -10.00
CA PRO A 243 -14.29 -7.23 -10.07
C PRO A 243 -13.93 -6.49 -8.79
N VAL A 244 -13.39 -5.29 -8.96
CA VAL A 244 -13.11 -4.33 -7.88
C VAL A 244 -13.73 -2.98 -8.22
N GLU A 245 -14.24 -2.33 -7.18
CA GLU A 245 -14.82 -1.00 -7.23
C GLU A 245 -13.86 0.01 -6.59
N THR A 246 -13.64 1.13 -7.27
CA THR A 246 -12.87 2.25 -6.73
C THR A 246 -13.76 3.18 -5.90
N THR A 247 -13.17 4.08 -5.11
CA THR A 247 -13.91 5.12 -4.36
C THR A 247 -14.79 6.01 -5.24
N CYS A 248 -14.41 6.19 -6.51
CA CYS A 248 -15.20 6.87 -7.53
C CYS A 248 -16.22 5.96 -8.25
N LYS A 249 -16.55 4.80 -7.68
CA LYS A 249 -17.57 3.83 -8.17
C LYS A 249 -17.32 3.26 -9.57
N HIS A 250 -16.08 3.29 -10.06
CA HIS A 250 -15.73 2.69 -11.34
C HIS A 250 -15.30 1.23 -11.14
N LEU A 251 -15.74 0.36 -12.06
CA LEU A 251 -15.47 -1.08 -12.00
C LEU A 251 -14.31 -1.50 -12.90
N PHE A 252 -13.41 -2.30 -12.34
CA PHE A 252 -12.25 -2.85 -13.03
C PHE A 252 -11.99 -4.30 -12.63
N CYS A 253 -11.25 -5.04 -13.46
CA CYS A 253 -10.61 -6.28 -12.99
C CYS A 253 -9.47 -5.93 -12.05
N ARG A 254 -9.31 -6.63 -10.92
CA ARG A 254 -8.21 -6.40 -9.96
C ARG A 254 -6.84 -6.36 -10.64
N ALA A 255 -6.58 -7.31 -11.54
CA ALA A 255 -5.33 -7.38 -12.29
C ALA A 255 -5.11 -6.16 -13.23
N CYS A 256 -6.18 -5.63 -13.83
CA CYS A 256 -6.09 -4.49 -14.73
C CYS A 256 -5.79 -3.20 -13.97
N ILE A 257 -6.50 -2.92 -12.88
CA ILE A 257 -6.33 -1.68 -12.13
C ILE A 257 -4.97 -1.61 -11.44
N LEU A 258 -4.48 -2.72 -10.88
CA LEU A 258 -3.16 -2.75 -10.23
C LEU A 258 -2.02 -2.52 -11.23
N LYS A 259 -2.11 -3.06 -12.45
CA LYS A 259 -1.15 -2.77 -13.52
C LYS A 259 -1.20 -1.30 -13.94
N CYS A 260 -2.40 -0.73 -14.06
CA CYS A 260 -2.56 0.69 -14.39
C CYS A 260 -2.01 1.60 -13.30
N ILE A 261 -2.27 1.32 -12.02
CA ILE A 261 -1.75 2.11 -10.90
C ILE A 261 -0.22 2.09 -10.87
N LYS A 262 0.41 0.93 -11.16
CA LYS A 262 1.87 0.82 -11.21
C LYS A 262 2.51 1.69 -12.29
N VAL A 263 1.82 1.93 -13.41
CA VAL A 263 2.35 2.66 -14.57
C VAL A 263 1.93 4.14 -14.57
N MET A 264 0.69 4.44 -14.15
CA MET A 264 0.11 5.79 -14.20
C MET A 264 0.16 6.54 -12.86
N GLY A 265 0.49 5.84 -11.77
CA GLY A 265 0.36 6.36 -10.41
C GLY A 265 -1.02 6.08 -9.79
N SER A 266 -1.24 6.59 -8.58
CA SER A 266 -2.44 6.30 -7.76
C SER A 266 -3.68 7.09 -8.21
N TYR A 267 -4.08 6.91 -9.47
CA TYR A 267 -5.23 7.57 -10.10
C TYR A 267 -6.11 6.56 -10.81
N CYS A 268 -7.43 6.81 -10.77
CA CYS A 268 -8.42 6.02 -11.49
C CYS A 268 -8.23 6.17 -13.01
N PRO A 269 -8.09 5.09 -13.80
CA PRO A 269 -7.93 5.18 -15.26
C PRO A 269 -9.13 5.77 -16.00
N ALA A 270 -10.33 5.75 -15.40
CA ALA A 270 -11.56 6.23 -16.02
C ALA A 270 -11.79 7.73 -15.82
N CYS A 271 -11.60 8.23 -14.60
CA CYS A 271 -11.93 9.62 -14.21
C CYS A 271 -10.74 10.42 -13.65
N TYR A 272 -9.55 9.82 -13.54
CA TYR A 272 -8.36 10.43 -12.92
C TYR A 272 -8.52 10.85 -11.45
N TYR A 273 -9.58 10.38 -10.79
CA TYR A 273 -9.76 10.57 -9.35
C TYR A 273 -8.67 9.81 -8.56
N PRO A 274 -8.08 10.37 -7.50
CA PRO A 274 -7.10 9.68 -6.67
C PRO A 274 -7.64 8.34 -6.15
N CYS A 275 -6.88 7.27 -6.40
CA CYS A 275 -7.27 5.91 -6.05
C CYS A 275 -6.03 5.13 -5.62
N PHE A 276 -5.96 4.78 -4.34
CA PHE A 276 -4.86 3.96 -3.82
C PHE A 276 -5.22 2.47 -3.92
N PRO A 277 -4.22 1.56 -4.01
CA PRO A 277 -4.46 0.11 -4.03
C PRO A 277 -5.23 -0.40 -2.80
N THR A 278 -5.13 0.29 -1.66
CA THR A 278 -5.86 -0.01 -0.42
C THR A 278 -7.34 0.33 -0.48
N ASP A 279 -7.75 1.19 -1.41
CA ASP A 279 -9.11 1.72 -1.50
C ASP A 279 -10.01 0.88 -2.42
N LEU A 280 -9.47 -0.22 -2.97
CA LEU A 280 -10.18 -1.12 -3.86
C LEU A 280 -11.08 -2.06 -3.05
N VAL A 281 -12.38 -1.89 -3.17
CA VAL A 281 -13.39 -2.68 -2.45
C VAL A 281 -14.05 -3.68 -3.42
N SER A 282 -14.56 -4.79 -2.90
CA SER A 282 -15.35 -5.72 -3.71
C SER A 282 -16.76 -5.14 -3.94
N PRO A 283 -17.31 -5.21 -5.17
CA PRO A 283 -18.66 -4.74 -5.45
C PRO A 283 -19.71 -5.48 -4.62
N VAL A 284 -20.90 -4.89 -4.54
CA VAL A 284 -22.04 -5.48 -3.84
C VAL A 284 -22.34 -6.91 -4.31
N LYS A 285 -22.68 -7.79 -3.36
CA LYS A 285 -22.87 -9.23 -3.61
C LYS A 285 -23.95 -9.52 -4.66
N SER A 286 -25.00 -8.69 -4.73
CA SER A 286 -26.05 -8.79 -5.74
C SER A 286 -25.51 -8.60 -7.16
N PHE A 287 -24.60 -7.65 -7.36
CA PHE A 287 -23.95 -7.45 -8.66
C PHE A 287 -23.08 -8.66 -9.04
N LEU A 288 -22.34 -9.23 -8.09
CA LEU A 288 -21.55 -10.45 -8.32
C LEU A 288 -22.42 -11.64 -8.70
N ASN A 289 -23.59 -11.79 -8.07
CA ASN A 289 -24.54 -12.85 -8.41
C ASN A 289 -25.08 -12.68 -9.83
N ILE A 290 -25.43 -11.46 -10.23
CA ILE A 290 -25.86 -11.14 -11.61
C ILE A 290 -24.73 -11.46 -12.59
N LEU A 291 -23.51 -10.99 -12.32
CA LEU A 291 -22.34 -11.26 -13.15
C LEU A 291 -22.10 -12.77 -13.31
N ASN A 292 -22.16 -13.53 -12.21
CA ASN A 292 -21.95 -14.98 -12.23
C ASN A 292 -23.07 -15.74 -12.94
N SER A 293 -24.28 -15.19 -13.05
CA SER A 293 -25.42 -15.81 -13.72
C SER A 293 -25.43 -15.64 -15.25
N LEU A 294 -24.52 -14.82 -15.79
CA LEU A 294 -24.42 -14.56 -17.23
C LEU A 294 -24.13 -15.86 -17.98
N THR A 295 -24.89 -16.11 -19.05
CA THR A 295 -24.69 -17.24 -19.95
C THR A 295 -23.69 -16.89 -21.04
N LEU A 296 -22.71 -17.75 -21.23
CA LEU A 296 -21.62 -17.63 -22.19
C LEU A 296 -21.70 -18.76 -23.21
N ARG A 297 -21.50 -18.47 -24.48
CA ARG A 297 -21.23 -19.49 -25.51
C ARG A 297 -19.75 -19.81 -25.52
N CYS A 298 -19.38 -21.08 -25.44
CA CYS A 298 -17.98 -21.45 -25.53
C CYS A 298 -17.38 -21.02 -26.89
N PRO A 299 -16.24 -20.32 -26.94
CA PRO A 299 -15.61 -19.89 -28.20
C PRO A 299 -14.82 -21.01 -28.91
N ILE A 300 -14.89 -22.26 -28.42
CA ILE A 300 -14.13 -23.41 -28.93
C ILE A 300 -14.95 -24.10 -30.02
N LYS A 301 -14.33 -24.38 -31.18
CA LYS A 301 -15.00 -24.85 -32.41
C LYS A 301 -15.80 -26.16 -32.25
N ASP A 302 -15.48 -26.98 -31.26
CA ASP A 302 -16.12 -28.27 -30.98
C ASP A 302 -17.08 -28.22 -29.77
N CYS A 303 -17.41 -27.03 -29.28
CA CYS A 303 -18.31 -26.87 -28.15
C CYS A 303 -19.30 -25.74 -28.35
N GLN A 304 -20.57 -26.11 -28.44
CA GLN A 304 -21.70 -25.17 -28.57
C GLN A 304 -22.49 -25.03 -27.26
N GLU A 305 -21.94 -25.48 -26.12
CA GLU A 305 -22.65 -25.41 -24.84
C GLU A 305 -22.73 -23.96 -24.33
N GLU A 306 -23.92 -23.60 -23.86
CA GLU A 306 -24.16 -22.36 -23.12
C GLU A 306 -23.90 -22.60 -21.63
N VAL A 307 -22.91 -21.90 -21.09
CA VAL A 307 -22.40 -22.12 -19.73
C VAL A 307 -22.48 -20.84 -18.93
N ILE A 308 -22.97 -20.97 -17.69
CA ILE A 308 -23.03 -19.89 -16.72
C ILE A 308 -21.60 -19.46 -16.34
N LEU A 309 -21.31 -18.15 -16.31
CA LEU A 309 -19.98 -17.59 -16.05
C LEU A 309 -19.33 -18.20 -14.79
N GLY A 310 -20.08 -18.36 -13.70
CA GLY A 310 -19.58 -18.97 -12.47
C GLY A 310 -19.08 -20.42 -12.60
N LYS A 311 -19.58 -21.16 -13.60
CA LYS A 311 -19.19 -22.56 -13.90
C LYS A 311 -18.28 -22.67 -15.13
N TYR A 312 -17.99 -21.55 -15.80
CA TYR A 312 -17.20 -21.52 -17.03
C TYR A 312 -15.78 -22.05 -16.84
N SER A 313 -15.16 -21.82 -15.68
CA SER A 313 -13.83 -22.35 -15.35
C SER A 313 -13.76 -23.88 -15.39
N HIS A 314 -14.80 -24.56 -14.89
CA HIS A 314 -14.89 -26.02 -14.92
C HIS A 314 -15.09 -26.55 -16.34
N HIS A 315 -15.94 -25.87 -17.12
CA HIS A 315 -16.17 -26.21 -18.52
C HIS A 315 -14.94 -25.94 -19.42
N PHE A 316 -14.19 -24.87 -19.17
CA PHE A 316 -12.95 -24.63 -19.89
C PHE A 316 -11.89 -25.70 -19.58
N SER A 317 -11.86 -26.23 -18.35
CA SER A 317 -11.00 -27.36 -17.97
C SER A 317 -11.33 -28.64 -18.75
N SER A 318 -12.61 -28.96 -18.97
CA SER A 318 -12.97 -30.14 -19.78
C SER A 318 -12.53 -30.01 -21.25
N HIS A 319 -12.49 -28.79 -21.80
CA HIS A 319 -11.91 -28.56 -23.14
C HIS A 319 -10.39 -28.65 -23.17
N LYS A 320 -9.74 -28.20 -22.09
CA LYS A 320 -8.29 -28.34 -21.96
C LYS A 320 -7.90 -29.81 -21.90
N GLU A 321 -8.66 -30.65 -21.21
CA GLU A 321 -8.49 -32.11 -21.20
C GLU A 321 -8.74 -32.76 -22.57
N ALA A 322 -9.65 -32.21 -23.38
CA ALA A 322 -9.91 -32.68 -24.74
C ALA A 322 -8.84 -32.25 -25.76
N LYS A 323 -8.36 -31.00 -25.69
CA LYS A 323 -7.29 -30.46 -26.57
C LYS A 323 -5.89 -30.90 -26.18
N ASP A 324 -5.63 -31.17 -24.91
CA ASP A 324 -4.33 -31.69 -24.46
C ASP A 324 -4.07 -33.12 -24.97
N LYS A 325 -5.06 -33.83 -25.54
CA LYS A 325 -4.82 -35.10 -26.26
C LYS A 325 -3.99 -34.93 -27.55
N GLU A 326 -3.96 -33.75 -28.17
CA GLU A 326 -3.22 -33.53 -29.43
C GLU A 326 -2.06 -32.51 -29.33
N SER A 327 -1.87 -31.83 -28.20
CA SER A 327 -0.80 -30.85 -28.02
C SER A 327 -0.15 -30.99 -26.64
N TYR A 328 0.80 -31.92 -26.53
CA TYR A 328 1.70 -32.14 -25.40
C TYR A 328 1.00 -32.24 -24.03
N VAL A 329 0.38 -33.39 -23.77
CA VAL A 329 0.04 -33.83 -22.42
C VAL A 329 1.28 -33.65 -21.53
N TYR A 330 1.20 -32.81 -20.49
CA TYR A 330 2.17 -32.88 -19.40
C TYR A 330 2.02 -34.23 -18.73
N ILE A 331 2.80 -35.21 -19.18
CA ILE A 331 2.90 -36.50 -18.52
C ILE A 331 3.64 -36.23 -17.22
N ASN A 332 2.94 -36.33 -16.10
CA ASN A 332 3.59 -36.38 -14.80
C ASN A 332 4.60 -37.54 -14.87
N LYS A 333 5.90 -37.22 -14.85
CA LYS A 333 6.99 -38.21 -14.89
C LYS A 333 7.04 -39.08 -13.62
N GLY A 334 6.02 -38.99 -12.78
CA GLY A 334 5.95 -39.58 -11.46
C GLY A 334 7.04 -38.99 -10.56
N GLY A 335 7.50 -39.82 -9.65
CA GLY A 335 8.52 -39.46 -8.68
C GLY A 335 7.97 -39.52 -7.26
N ARG A 336 8.87 -39.86 -6.34
CA ARG A 336 8.52 -39.95 -4.91
C ARG A 336 8.05 -38.60 -4.41
N PRO A 337 6.93 -38.53 -3.66
CA PRO A 337 6.47 -37.30 -3.03
C PRO A 337 7.57 -36.65 -2.20
N ARG A 338 7.71 -35.33 -2.31
CA ARG A 338 8.73 -34.61 -1.55
C ARG A 338 8.35 -34.60 -0.08
N GLN A 339 9.23 -35.16 0.74
CA GLN A 339 9.11 -35.12 2.19
C GLN A 339 9.55 -33.75 2.74
N HIS A 340 9.05 -33.40 3.91
CA HIS A 340 9.45 -32.21 4.64
C HIS A 340 10.93 -32.29 5.05
N LEU A 341 11.66 -31.17 5.02
CA LEU A 341 13.11 -31.17 5.22
C LEU A 341 13.52 -31.72 6.60
N LEU A 342 12.72 -31.45 7.64
CA LEU A 342 13.01 -31.88 9.01
C LEU A 342 12.79 -33.37 9.24
N SER A 343 12.01 -34.06 8.40
CA SER A 343 11.80 -35.51 8.50
C SER A 343 12.87 -36.33 7.76
N LEU A 344 13.79 -35.65 7.05
CA LEU A 344 14.82 -36.30 6.24
C LEU A 344 16.07 -36.65 7.05
N THR A 345 16.77 -37.70 6.62
CA THR A 345 18.10 -38.03 7.15
C THR A 345 19.14 -36.97 6.78
N ARG A 346 20.23 -36.84 7.54
CA ARG A 346 21.30 -35.86 7.28
C ARG A 346 21.84 -35.91 5.85
N ARG A 347 21.97 -37.11 5.27
CA ARG A 347 22.44 -37.29 3.87
C ARG A 347 21.44 -36.72 2.87
N ALA A 348 20.15 -36.97 3.08
CA ALA A 348 19.09 -36.44 2.23
C ALA A 348 18.96 -34.91 2.37
N GLN A 349 19.04 -34.36 3.59
CA GLN A 349 19.08 -32.91 3.83
C GLN A 349 20.28 -32.26 3.11
N LYS A 350 21.48 -32.83 3.25
CA LYS A 350 22.69 -32.36 2.55
C LYS A 350 22.50 -32.32 1.03
N HIS A 351 21.86 -33.34 0.46
CA HIS A 351 21.58 -33.39 -0.97
C HIS A 351 20.54 -32.33 -1.37
N ARG A 352 19.45 -32.20 -0.62
CA ARG A 352 18.37 -31.23 -0.88
C ARG A 352 18.82 -29.78 -0.76
N LEU A 353 19.73 -29.49 0.15
CA LEU A 353 20.29 -28.16 0.39
C LEU A 353 21.62 -27.92 -0.32
N ARG A 354 22.05 -28.82 -1.22
CA ARG A 354 23.37 -28.74 -1.88
C ARG A 354 23.58 -27.40 -2.59
N GLU A 355 22.58 -26.97 -3.34
CA GLU A 355 22.65 -25.73 -4.12
C GLU A 355 22.73 -24.50 -3.23
N LEU A 356 21.81 -24.39 -2.26
CA LEU A 356 21.81 -23.30 -1.28
C LEU A 356 23.13 -23.26 -0.49
N LYS A 357 23.67 -24.43 -0.12
CA LYS A 357 24.96 -24.52 0.57
C LYS A 357 26.11 -23.95 -0.28
N PHE A 358 26.12 -24.17 -1.60
CA PHE A 358 27.14 -23.58 -2.46
C PHE A 358 26.99 -22.06 -2.56
N GLN A 359 25.76 -21.56 -2.65
CA GLN A 359 25.51 -20.11 -2.67
C GLN A 359 25.97 -19.44 -1.38
N VAL A 360 25.64 -20.01 -0.21
CA VAL A 360 26.08 -19.48 1.09
C VAL A 360 27.61 -19.53 1.23
N LYS A 361 28.26 -20.59 0.74
CA LYS A 361 29.73 -20.67 0.72
C LYS A 361 30.36 -19.59 -0.14
N ALA A 362 29.87 -19.42 -1.37
CA ALA A 362 30.36 -18.40 -2.28
C ALA A 362 30.13 -16.98 -1.73
N PHE A 363 29.05 -16.76 -0.97
CA PHE A 363 28.82 -15.51 -0.26
C PHE A 363 29.83 -15.31 0.89
N ALA A 364 30.01 -16.32 1.74
CA ALA A 364 30.93 -16.23 2.88
C ALA A 364 32.38 -16.00 2.43
N GLU A 365 32.82 -16.63 1.34
CA GLU A 365 34.16 -16.44 0.76
C GLU A 365 34.37 -15.01 0.23
N LYS A 366 33.31 -14.34 -0.23
CA LYS A 366 33.40 -12.98 -0.78
C LYS A 366 33.38 -11.89 0.29
N GLU A 367 32.52 -12.02 1.30
CA GLU A 367 32.23 -10.95 2.26
C GLU A 367 32.87 -11.19 3.64
N GLU A 368 32.96 -12.45 4.10
CA GLU A 368 33.23 -12.81 5.50
C GLU A 368 34.49 -13.69 5.66
N GLY A 369 35.40 -13.65 4.69
CA GLY A 369 36.65 -14.41 4.72
C GLY A 369 36.47 -15.94 4.78
N GLY A 370 35.30 -16.45 4.39
CA GLY A 370 34.98 -17.89 4.37
C GLY A 370 34.35 -18.44 5.66
N ASP A 371 33.99 -17.61 6.65
CA ASP A 371 33.32 -18.10 7.87
C ASP A 371 31.83 -18.43 7.63
N VAL A 372 31.59 -19.61 7.06
CA VAL A 372 30.24 -20.11 6.81
C VAL A 372 29.44 -20.31 8.11
N LYS A 373 30.11 -20.55 9.24
CA LYS A 373 29.43 -20.87 10.50
C LYS A 373 28.75 -19.64 11.07
N SER A 374 29.45 -18.52 11.16
CA SER A 374 28.86 -17.25 11.63
C SER A 374 27.76 -16.80 10.68
N VAL A 375 27.98 -16.85 9.36
CA VAL A 375 26.96 -16.49 8.35
C VAL A 375 25.66 -17.29 8.54
N CYS A 376 25.75 -18.62 8.64
CA CYS A 376 24.56 -19.46 8.83
C CYS A 376 23.87 -19.19 10.18
N LEU A 377 24.63 -18.95 11.25
CA LEU A 377 24.08 -18.63 12.57
C LEU A 377 23.32 -17.30 12.54
N THR A 378 23.92 -16.27 11.95
CA THR A 378 23.30 -14.94 11.80
C THR A 378 22.05 -15.01 10.92
N LEU A 379 22.09 -15.73 9.80
CA LEU A 379 20.90 -15.94 8.95
C LEU A 379 19.76 -16.60 9.72
N PHE A 380 20.06 -17.60 10.56
CA PHE A 380 19.04 -18.27 11.35
C PHE A 380 18.48 -17.37 12.47
N LEU A 381 19.32 -16.57 13.13
CA LEU A 381 18.88 -15.57 14.10
C LEU A 381 17.94 -14.53 13.48
N LEU A 382 18.29 -14.00 12.31
CA LEU A 382 17.44 -13.05 11.60
C LEU A 382 16.11 -13.68 11.18
N ALA A 383 16.12 -14.95 10.75
CA ALA A 383 14.91 -15.68 10.42
C ALA A 383 13.99 -15.86 11.65
N LEU A 384 14.54 -16.22 12.82
CA LEU A 384 13.79 -16.35 14.07
C LEU A 384 13.19 -15.00 14.50
N ARG A 385 13.96 -13.91 14.40
CA ARG A 385 13.46 -12.56 14.71
C ARG A 385 12.38 -12.10 13.74
N ALA A 386 12.53 -12.38 12.45
CA ALA A 386 11.48 -12.10 11.45
C ALA A 386 10.21 -12.93 11.70
N GLY A 387 10.35 -14.13 12.28
CA GLY A 387 9.24 -14.96 12.75
C GLY A 387 8.63 -14.53 14.08
N ASN A 388 9.11 -13.44 14.70
CA ASN A 388 8.75 -12.99 16.05
C ASN A 388 9.07 -14.02 17.17
N GLU A 389 9.97 -14.97 16.94
CA GLU A 389 10.41 -15.97 17.93
C GLU A 389 11.61 -15.46 18.74
N HIS A 390 11.47 -14.30 19.39
CA HIS A 390 12.56 -13.63 20.09
C HIS A 390 13.20 -14.50 21.19
N ARG A 391 12.40 -15.24 21.96
CA ARG A 391 12.91 -16.13 23.02
C ARG A 391 13.89 -17.18 22.49
N GLN A 392 13.58 -17.79 21.34
CA GLN A 392 14.46 -18.80 20.74
C GLN A 392 15.72 -18.17 20.15
N ALA A 393 15.62 -16.96 19.60
CA ALA A 393 16.79 -16.21 19.13
C ALA A 393 17.74 -15.89 20.28
N ASP A 394 17.21 -15.45 21.43
CA ASP A 394 18.00 -15.13 22.63
C ASP A 394 18.65 -16.40 23.22
N GLU A 395 17.92 -17.52 23.27
CA GLU A 395 18.47 -18.83 23.66
C GLU A 395 19.62 -19.26 22.73
N LEU A 396 19.48 -19.07 21.42
CA LEU A 396 20.51 -19.39 20.44
C LEU A 396 21.75 -18.49 20.59
N GLU A 397 21.57 -17.18 20.80
CA GLU A 397 22.67 -16.25 21.08
C GLU A 397 23.42 -16.59 22.36
N ALA A 398 22.70 -16.99 23.41
CA ALA A 398 23.32 -17.48 24.64
C ALA A 398 24.19 -18.71 24.39
N ILE A 399 23.73 -19.66 23.55
CA ILE A 399 24.53 -20.82 23.16
C ILE A 399 25.77 -20.41 22.36
N MET A 400 25.64 -19.43 21.45
CA MET A 400 26.76 -18.92 20.65
C MET A 400 27.84 -18.27 21.52
N GLN A 401 27.45 -17.56 22.58
CA GLN A 401 28.37 -16.95 23.55
C GLN A 401 28.95 -17.94 24.57
N GLY A 402 28.62 -19.24 24.47
CA GLY A 402 29.07 -20.26 25.43
C GLY A 402 28.32 -20.22 26.76
N LYS A 403 27.20 -19.49 26.85
CA LYS A 403 26.29 -19.40 28.01
C LYS A 403 25.13 -20.39 27.91
N GLY A 404 25.23 -21.40 27.04
CA GLY A 404 24.22 -22.45 26.90
C GLY A 404 24.16 -23.40 28.11
N SER A 405 23.33 -24.45 28.01
CA SER A 405 23.18 -25.44 29.08
C SER A 405 24.42 -26.28 29.38
N GLY A 406 25.44 -26.23 28.51
CA GLY A 406 26.72 -26.89 28.72
C GLY A 406 27.68 -25.98 29.47
N LEU A 407 28.17 -26.42 30.63
CA LEU A 407 29.14 -25.67 31.41
C LEU A 407 30.49 -25.60 30.66
N PRO A 408 31.20 -24.46 30.69
CA PRO A 408 32.54 -24.37 30.12
C PRO A 408 33.52 -25.36 30.78
N PRO A 409 34.56 -25.84 30.06
CA PRO A 409 35.55 -26.76 30.62
C PRO A 409 36.22 -26.25 31.90
N ALA A 410 36.52 -24.94 31.97
CA ALA A 410 37.12 -24.32 33.15
C ALA A 410 36.19 -24.37 34.38
N VAL A 411 34.89 -24.15 34.20
CA VAL A 411 33.88 -24.27 35.27
C VAL A 411 33.76 -25.72 35.74
N CYS A 412 33.77 -26.68 34.81
CA CYS A 412 33.77 -28.10 35.14
C CYS A 412 35.04 -28.52 35.90
N LEU A 413 36.20 -27.98 35.52
CA LEU A 413 37.46 -28.21 36.22
C LEU A 413 37.40 -27.65 37.65
N ALA A 414 36.90 -26.42 37.82
CA ALA A 414 36.72 -25.80 39.12
C ALA A 414 35.78 -26.62 40.02
N ILE A 415 34.63 -27.06 39.49
CA ILE A 415 33.71 -27.95 40.23
C ILE A 415 34.44 -29.22 40.66
N ARG A 416 35.13 -29.91 39.73
CA ARG A 416 35.83 -31.16 40.04
C ARG A 416 36.88 -30.98 41.14
N VAL A 417 37.72 -29.96 41.02
CA VAL A 417 38.83 -29.71 41.96
C VAL A 417 38.29 -29.25 43.32
N ASN A 418 37.36 -28.29 43.35
CA ASN A 418 36.82 -27.72 44.59
C ASN A 418 35.90 -28.69 45.36
N THR A 419 35.34 -29.69 44.67
CA THR A 419 34.54 -30.75 45.31
C THR A 419 35.33 -32.04 45.54
N PHE A 420 36.65 -32.02 45.33
CA PHE A 420 37.55 -33.16 45.53
C PHE A 420 37.16 -34.43 44.77
N LEU A 421 36.52 -34.28 43.60
CA LEU A 421 36.14 -35.41 42.76
C LEU A 421 37.36 -35.98 42.02
N SER A 422 37.64 -37.27 42.24
CA SER A 422 38.64 -37.98 41.45
C SER A 422 38.25 -38.02 39.96
N CYS A 423 39.23 -38.21 39.06
CA CYS A 423 38.95 -38.32 37.62
C CYS A 423 37.89 -39.39 37.33
N SER A 424 37.97 -40.54 38.01
CA SER A 424 37.05 -41.66 37.83
C SER A 424 35.64 -41.35 38.34
N GLN A 425 35.51 -40.71 39.51
CA GLN A 425 34.22 -40.28 40.06
C GLN A 425 33.55 -39.24 39.15
N TYR A 426 34.30 -38.21 38.72
CA TYR A 426 33.81 -37.20 37.80
C TYR A 426 33.35 -37.82 36.47
N HIS A 427 34.13 -38.74 35.90
CA HIS A 427 33.77 -39.39 34.64
C HIS A 427 32.51 -40.24 34.76
N LYS A 428 32.32 -40.94 35.90
CA LYS A 428 31.09 -41.68 36.20
C LYS A 428 29.90 -40.72 36.29
N MET A 429 30.02 -39.63 37.03
CA MET A 429 29.00 -38.58 37.13
C MET A 429 28.64 -38.00 35.75
N TYR A 430 29.64 -37.59 34.96
CA TYR A 430 29.47 -37.07 33.60
C TYR A 430 28.70 -38.07 32.71
N ARG A 431 29.09 -39.36 32.71
CA ARG A 431 28.42 -40.39 31.91
C ARG A 431 26.97 -40.59 32.34
N THR A 432 26.70 -40.67 33.65
CA THR A 432 25.35 -40.84 34.18
C THR A 432 24.45 -39.65 33.84
N VAL A 433 24.91 -38.42 34.06
CA VAL A 433 24.14 -37.20 33.75
C VAL A 433 23.87 -37.09 32.24
N LYS A 434 24.86 -37.38 31.40
CA LYS A 434 24.70 -37.35 29.93
C LYS A 434 23.74 -38.42 29.43
N ALA A 435 23.74 -39.60 30.03
CA ALA A 435 22.83 -40.69 29.68
C ALA A 435 21.38 -40.38 30.09
N ILE A 436 21.16 -39.83 31.28
CA ILE A 436 19.81 -39.51 31.79
C ILE A 436 19.20 -38.31 31.07
N THR A 437 19.96 -37.23 30.91
CA THR A 437 19.43 -35.97 30.36
C THR A 437 19.46 -35.92 28.83
N GLY A 438 20.22 -36.80 28.18
CA GLY A 438 20.49 -36.75 26.74
C GLY A 438 21.28 -35.52 26.28
N ARG A 439 21.73 -34.66 27.22
CA ARG A 439 22.45 -33.41 26.97
C ARG A 439 23.83 -33.44 27.61
N GLN A 440 24.80 -32.82 26.96
CA GLN A 440 26.15 -32.68 27.50
C GLN A 440 26.25 -31.42 28.39
N ILE A 441 25.90 -31.57 29.66
CA ILE A 441 25.98 -30.48 30.66
C ILE A 441 27.43 -30.32 31.16
N PHE A 442 28.04 -31.40 31.63
CA PHE A 442 29.45 -31.45 32.03
C PHE A 442 30.35 -31.77 30.83
N GLN A 443 31.62 -31.34 30.88
CA GLN A 443 32.60 -31.60 29.82
C GLN A 443 33.39 -32.90 30.07
N PRO A 444 33.83 -33.61 29.01
CA PRO A 444 34.63 -34.82 29.15
C PRO A 444 36.03 -34.53 29.71
N LEU A 445 36.66 -35.51 30.35
CA LEU A 445 37.97 -35.36 31.01
C LEU A 445 39.07 -34.79 30.10
N HIS A 446 39.11 -35.14 28.81
CA HIS A 446 40.13 -34.59 27.91
C HIS A 446 40.00 -33.07 27.73
N ALA A 447 38.78 -32.52 27.76
CA ALA A 447 38.56 -31.07 27.70
C ALA A 447 39.00 -30.38 29.00
N LEU A 448 38.81 -31.03 30.15
CA LEU A 448 39.29 -30.53 31.45
C LEU A 448 40.83 -30.48 31.47
N ARG A 449 41.51 -31.54 30.99
CA ARG A 449 42.98 -31.56 30.89
C ARG A 449 43.52 -30.45 29.99
N THR A 450 42.84 -30.15 28.88
CA THR A 450 43.23 -29.03 28.01
C THR A 450 43.07 -27.69 28.73
N ALA A 451 41.98 -27.49 29.48
CA ALA A 451 41.77 -26.28 30.27
C ALA A 451 42.80 -26.13 31.40
N GLU A 452 43.16 -27.24 32.05
CA GLU A 452 44.15 -27.30 33.13
C GLU A 452 45.53 -26.82 32.67
N LYS A 453 45.94 -27.09 31.43
CA LYS A 453 47.24 -26.62 30.89
C LYS A 453 47.44 -25.12 31.03
N SER A 454 46.39 -24.32 30.88
CA SER A 454 46.48 -22.87 31.01
C SER A 454 46.75 -22.37 32.44
N LEU A 455 46.52 -23.22 33.44
CA LEU A 455 46.70 -22.91 34.86
C LEU A 455 48.01 -23.49 35.42
N LEU A 456 48.65 -24.40 34.69
CA LEU A 456 49.91 -25.01 35.10
C LEU A 456 51.09 -24.07 34.75
N PRO A 457 52.18 -24.11 35.54
CA PRO A 457 53.42 -23.44 35.19
C PRO A 457 53.92 -23.87 33.79
N GLY A 458 54.57 -22.95 33.07
CA GLY A 458 55.06 -23.18 31.70
C GLY A 458 54.08 -22.79 30.58
N TYR A 459 52.90 -22.25 30.90
CA TYR A 459 51.93 -21.83 29.87
C TYR A 459 52.09 -20.38 29.39
N HIS A 460 52.43 -19.48 30.30
CA HIS A 460 52.47 -18.05 30.01
C HIS A 460 53.90 -17.59 29.70
N PRO A 461 54.12 -16.85 28.59
CA PRO A 461 55.43 -16.28 28.30
C PRO A 461 55.73 -15.15 29.29
N PHE A 462 56.94 -15.11 29.81
CA PHE A 462 57.45 -14.02 30.66
C PHE A 462 58.93 -13.76 30.37
N GLU A 463 59.41 -12.55 30.66
CA GLU A 463 60.81 -12.16 30.47
C GLU A 463 61.31 -11.44 31.73
N TRP A 464 62.51 -11.82 32.19
CA TRP A 464 63.16 -11.16 33.33
C TRP A 464 64.11 -10.05 32.86
N LYS A 465 64.02 -8.87 33.47
CA LYS A 465 64.91 -7.73 33.21
C LYS A 465 65.55 -7.22 34.52
N PRO A 466 66.87 -7.38 34.73
CA PRO A 466 67.85 -8.07 33.87
C PRO A 466 67.67 -9.61 33.87
N PRO A 467 68.26 -10.34 32.91
CA PRO A 467 68.22 -11.80 32.88
C PRO A 467 68.76 -12.42 34.18
N LEU A 468 68.09 -13.47 34.67
CA LEU A 468 68.51 -14.18 35.87
C LEU A 468 69.82 -14.94 35.63
N LYS A 469 70.76 -14.87 36.58
CA LYS A 469 72.01 -15.63 36.52
C LYS A 469 71.74 -17.12 36.73
N ASN A 470 72.30 -17.99 35.89
CA ASN A 470 72.20 -19.45 35.95
C ASN A 470 70.77 -20.04 35.77
N VAL A 471 69.82 -19.29 35.23
CA VAL A 471 68.45 -19.76 34.94
C VAL A 471 68.19 -19.71 33.43
N SER A 472 67.57 -20.77 32.89
CA SER A 472 67.17 -20.84 31.49
C SER A 472 66.13 -19.76 31.13
N SER A 473 66.21 -19.21 29.93
CA SER A 473 65.21 -18.28 29.37
C SER A 473 63.96 -18.97 28.80
N SER A 474 63.89 -20.30 28.88
CA SER A 474 62.70 -21.06 28.44
C SER A 474 61.51 -20.75 29.35
N THR A 475 60.38 -20.41 28.75
CA THR A 475 59.11 -20.12 29.45
C THR A 475 58.10 -21.25 29.39
N ASP A 476 58.45 -22.34 28.70
CA ASP A 476 57.61 -23.52 28.42
C ASP A 476 57.68 -24.61 29.51
#